data_AF-A0A2M7F101-F1
#
_entry.id   AF-A0A2M7F101-F1
#
_cell.length_a   1.000
_cell.length_b   1.000
_cell.length_c   1.000
_cell.angle_alpha   90.00
_cell.angle_beta   90.00
_cell.angle_gamma   90.00
#
_symmetry.space_group_name_H-M   'P 1'
#
loop_
_entity.id
_entity.type
_entity.pdbx_description
1 polymer ?
#
loop_
_entity_poly.entity_id
_entity_poly.type
_entity_poly.pdbx_seq_one_letter_code
_entity_poly.pdbx_strand_id
1 'polypeptide(L)' 'MFETLLRRPEVQARTGLSRSTIYDWMKRGEFPQPVKLGTRLVAWRESDISAWLESRKTRAA' A
#
# COMPACT_ATOMS: atom_id res chain seq x y z
N MET A 1 -13.54 16.18 -0.94
CA MET A 1 -13.26 14.84 -1.50
C MET A 1 -12.72 13.98 -0.37
N PHE A 2 -13.33 12.82 -0.10
CA PHE A 2 -12.86 11.91 0.94
C PHE A 2 -11.84 10.95 0.35
N GLU A 3 -10.67 10.87 0.95
CA GLU A 3 -9.62 9.94 0.51
C GLU A 3 -9.92 8.56 1.10
N THR A 4 -10.13 7.56 0.24
CA THR A 4 -10.40 6.19 0.69
C THR A 4 -9.15 5.61 1.34
N LEU A 5 -9.32 5.10 2.57
CA LEU A 5 -8.24 4.45 3.31
C LEU A 5 -8.44 2.94 3.26
N LEU A 6 -7.51 2.26 2.59
CA LEU A 6 -7.49 0.82 2.42
C LEU A 6 -6.83 0.16 3.64
N ARG A 7 -7.50 -0.81 4.25
CA ARG A 7 -6.89 -1.65 5.28
C ARG A 7 -5.98 -2.71 4.64
N ARG A 8 -5.15 -3.35 5.47
CA ARG A 8 -4.25 -4.44 5.04
C ARG A 8 -4.92 -5.51 4.15
N PRO A 9 -6.13 -6.04 4.42
CA PRO A 9 -6.77 -6.99 3.50
C PRO A 9 -7.10 -6.39 2.13
N GLU A 10 -7.56 -5.15 2.08
CA GLU A 10 -7.87 -4.45 0.82
C GLU A 10 -6.60 -4.17 0.02
N VAL A 11 -5.53 -3.75 0.70
CA VAL A 11 -4.22 -3.55 0.06
C VAL A 11 -3.71 -4.86 -0.55
N GLN A 12 -3.84 -5.99 0.16
CA GLN A 12 -3.48 -7.31 -0.39
C GLN A 12 -4.33 -7.65 -1.62
N ALA A 13 -5.65 -7.39 -1.58
CA ALA A 13 -6.53 -7.64 -2.71
C ALA A 13 -6.21 -6.75 -3.94
N ARG A 14 -5.88 -5.47 -3.72
CA ARG A 14 -5.54 -4.51 -4.78
C ARG A 14 -4.17 -4.75 -5.40
N THR A 15 -3.18 -5.07 -4.57
CA THR A 15 -1.78 -5.25 -5.01
C THR A 15 -1.45 -6.68 -5.40
N GLY A 16 -2.28 -7.65 -5.01
CA GLY A 16 -2.01 -9.09 -5.17
C GLY A 16 -0.86 -9.59 -4.29
N LEU A 17 -0.32 -8.75 -3.40
CA LEU A 17 0.83 -9.10 -2.58
C LEU A 17 0.39 -9.83 -1.31
N SER A 18 1.23 -10.77 -0.88
CA SER A 18 1.07 -11.38 0.44
C SER A 18 1.40 -10.37 1.55
N ARG A 19 0.85 -10.61 2.74
CA ARG A 19 1.20 -9.84 3.96
C ARG A 19 2.72 -9.67 4.11
N SER A 20 3.48 -10.75 4.01
CA SER A 20 4.92 -10.74 4.23
C SER A 20 5.62 -9.84 3.22
N THR A 21 5.25 -9.95 1.94
CA THR A 21 5.79 -9.11 0.87
C THR A 21 5.55 -7.61 1.12
N ILE A 22 4.36 -7.25 1.61
CA ILE A 22 4.05 -5.86 1.97
C ILE A 22 4.99 -5.38 3.08
N TYR A 23 5.20 -6.17 4.14
CA TYR A 23 6.14 -5.80 5.23
C TYR A 23 7.60 -5.77 4.78
N ASP A 24 8.05 -6.71 3.96
CA ASP A 24 9.39 -6.72 3.37
C ASP A 24 9.62 -5.47 2.51
N TRP A 25 8.66 -5.09 1.67
CA TRP A 25 8.82 -3.91 0.82
C TRP A 25 8.69 -2.61 1.59
N MET A 26 7.87 -2.57 2.65
CA MET A 26 7.90 -1.45 3.59
C MET A 26 9.29 -1.32 4.24
N LYS A 27 9.92 -2.44 4.65
CA LYS A 27 11.28 -2.44 5.20
C LYS A 27 12.33 -2.00 4.17
N ARG A 28 12.12 -2.34 2.91
CA ARG A 28 12.99 -1.95 1.78
C ARG A 28 12.73 -0.52 1.27
N GLY A 29 11.73 0.19 1.80
CA GLY A 29 11.33 1.52 1.32
C GLY A 29 10.68 1.50 -0.07
N GLU A 30 10.28 0.33 -0.55
CA GLU A 30 9.67 0.14 -1.87
C GLU A 30 8.14 0.10 -1.81
N PHE A 31 7.52 0.23 -0.65
CA PHE A 31 6.07 0.23 -0.48
C PHE A 31 5.61 1.49 0.28
N PRO A 32 4.44 2.07 -0.06
CA PRO A 32 3.93 3.25 0.63
C PRO A 32 3.74 2.99 2.13
N GLN A 33 4.03 4.02 2.92
CA GLN A 33 3.92 3.92 4.37
C GLN A 33 2.45 3.94 4.81
N PRO A 34 2.07 3.14 5.81
CA PRO A 34 0.73 3.17 6.34
C PRO A 34 0.47 4.47 7.14
N VAL A 35 -0.71 5.03 6.94
CA VAL A 35 -1.30 6.04 7.80
C VAL A 35 -1.80 5.36 9.08
N LYS A 36 -1.32 5.86 10.23
CA LYS A 36 -1.79 5.42 11.56
C LYS A 36 -3.12 6.11 11.86
N LEU A 37 -4.19 5.33 11.92
CA LEU A 37 -5.53 5.79 12.33
C LEU A 37 -5.77 5.63 13.83
N GLY A 38 -4.95 4.81 14.51
CA GLY A 38 -5.00 4.63 15.96
C GLY A 38 -3.87 3.74 16.46
N THR A 39 -3.89 3.40 17.75
CA THR A 39 -2.80 2.67 18.44
C THR A 39 -2.41 1.34 17.78
N ARG A 40 -3.37 0.64 17.16
CA ARG A 40 -3.16 -0.63 16.43
C ARG A 40 -3.80 -0.65 15.05
N LEU A 41 -4.29 0.50 14.58
CA LEU A 41 -5.04 0.62 13.33
C LEU A 41 -4.19 1.37 12.31
N VAL A 42 -3.85 0.66 11.24
CA VAL A 42 -3.09 1.19 10.10
C VAL A 42 -3.90 1.00 8.83
N ALA A 43 -3.86 2.01 7.96
CA ALA A 43 -4.46 1.98 6.65
C ALA A 43 -3.55 2.70 5.65
N TRP A 44 -3.75 2.43 4.36
CA TRP A 44 -3.01 3.06 3.27
C TRP A 44 -3.97 3.94 2.48
N ARG A 45 -3.49 5.07 1.97
CA ARG A 45 -4.31 5.88 1.06
C ARG A 45 -4.45 5.13 -0.25
N GLU A 46 -5.66 5.07 -0.80
CA GLU A 46 -5.91 4.45 -2.10
C GLU A 46 -5.07 5.11 -3.20
N SER A 47 -4.89 6.43 -3.13
CA SER A 47 -4.05 7.20 -4.03
C SER A 47 -2.58 6.75 -3.99
N ASP A 48 -2.02 6.52 -2.80
CA ASP A 48 -0.63 6.08 -2.64
C ASP A 48 -0.42 4.68 -3.24
N ILE A 49 -1.37 3.78 -3.00
CA ILE A 49 -1.34 2.41 -3.55
C ILE A 49 -1.47 2.43 -5.07
N SER A 50 -2.35 3.28 -5.60
CA SER A 50 -2.55 3.44 -7.05
C SER A 50 -1.30 4.01 -7.71
N ALA A 51 -0.75 5.10 -7.17
CA ALA A 51 0.48 5.71 -7.67
C ALA A 51 1.67 4.73 -7.61
N TRP A 52 1.75 3.92 -6.56
CA TRP A 52 2.76 2.88 -6.43
C TRP A 52 2.61 1.78 -7.50
N LEU A 53 1.38 1.32 -7.77
CA LEU A 53 1.10 0.37 -8.86
C LEU A 53 1.48 0.95 -10.23
N GLU A 54 1.17 2.23 -10.47
CA GLU A 54 1.52 2.91 -11.71
C GLU A 54 3.03 3.08 -11.89
N SER A 55 3.74 3.47 -10.82
CA SER A 55 5.20 3.57 -10.80
C SER A 55 5.87 2.25 -11.20
N ARG A 56 5.26 1.11 -10.85
CA ARG A 56 5.78 -0.21 -11.23
C ARG A 56 5.38 -0.68 -12.61
N LYS A 57 4.18 -0.32 -13.10
CA LYS A 57 3.81 -0.55 -14.51
C LYS A 57 4.81 0.13 -15.45
N THR A 58 5.31 1.31 -15.09
CA THR A 58 6.28 2.06 -15.91
C THR A 58 7.69 1.44 -15.93
N ARG A 59 8.02 0.55 -14.97
CA ARG A 59 9.33 -0.11 -14.88
C ARG A 59 9.41 -1.44 -15.67
N ALA A 60 8.37 -1.75 -16.44
CA ALA A 60 8.41 -2.79 -17.47
C ALA A 60 8.70 -2.13 -18.84
N ALA A 61 9.93 -1.65 -19.02
CA ALA A 61 10.50 -1.25 -20.31
C ALA A 61 12.00 -1.57 -20.31
#